data_AF-A0A920KC22-F1
#
_entry.id   AF-A0A920KC22-F1
#
_cell.length_a   1.000
_cell.length_b   1.000
_cell.length_c   1.000
_cell.angle_alpha   90.00
_cell.angle_beta   90.00
_cell.angle_gamma   90.00
#
_symmetry.space_group_name_H-M   'P 1'
#
loop_
_entity.id
_entity.type
_entity.pdbx_description
1 polymer ?
#
loop_
_entity_poly.entity_id
_entity_poly.type
_entity_poly.pdbx_seq_one_letter_code
_entity_poly.pdbx_strand_id
1 'polypeptide(L)'
;MYNTPLSETESFGLGYDVSLTQFTTTSGSPIIVTHHLDDHGSDSLGVMLKAEYISDTRNRTRFAETGILNRFSSNLYLAAEGASYVTAKYDTEFNVPYVVDIFGFDWNTVFQTKTIVGVGAGLGSAHQCHLCKIFCWRQ
;
A
#
# COMPACT_ATOMS: atom_id res chain seq x y z
N MET A 1 12.88 4.65 -5.78
CA MET A 1 12.26 3.42 -6.33
C MET A 1 12.68 3.33 -7.79
N TYR A 2 13.15 2.17 -8.23
CA TYR A 2 13.55 1.95 -9.62
C TYR A 2 12.42 1.21 -10.33
N ASN A 3 11.91 1.75 -11.43
CA ASN A 3 10.82 1.16 -12.19
C ASN A 3 11.35 0.66 -13.54
N THR A 4 11.07 -0.60 -13.87
CA THR A 4 11.49 -1.24 -15.11
C THR A 4 10.27 -1.46 -15.99
N PRO A 5 10.26 -0.99 -17.26
CA PRO A 5 9.18 -1.31 -18.18
C PRO A 5 9.22 -2.82 -18.49
N LEU A 6 8.09 -3.49 -18.30
CA LEU A 6 7.90 -4.88 -18.73
C LEU A 6 7.30 -4.93 -20.14
N SER A 7 6.49 -3.94 -20.49
CA SER A 7 5.90 -3.74 -21.81
C SER A 7 5.55 -2.25 -22.03
N GLU A 8 4.91 -1.93 -23.16
CA GLU A 8 4.41 -0.57 -23.44
C GLU A 8 3.34 -0.12 -22.43
N THR A 9 2.61 -1.06 -21.84
CA THR A 9 1.51 -0.80 -20.91
C THR A 9 1.81 -1.26 -19.49
N GLU A 10 2.94 -1.92 -19.25
CA GLU A 10 3.25 -2.51 -17.94
C GLU A 10 4.62 -2.11 -17.43
N SER A 11 4.69 -1.84 -16.13
CA SER A 11 5.94 -1.55 -15.44
C SER A 11 5.97 -2.17 -14.05
N PHE A 12 7.16 -2.59 -13.62
CA PHE A 12 7.40 -3.16 -12.31
C PHE A 12 8.53 -2.43 -11.62
N GLY A 13 8.23 -1.95 -10.40
CA GLY A 13 9.14 -1.18 -9.58
C GLY A 13 9.52 -1.90 -8.30
N LEU A 14 10.80 -1.82 -7.96
CA LEU A 14 11.33 -2.22 -6.66
C LEU A 14 12.12 -1.06 -6.05
N GLY A 15 12.04 -0.94 -4.73
CA GLY A 15 12.79 0.04 -3.98
C GLY A 15 13.00 -0.41 -2.55
N TYR A 16 14.02 0.15 -1.93
CA TYR A 16 14.21 0.08 -0.50
C TYR A 16 14.52 1.47 0.04
N ASP A 17 14.19 1.69 1.31
CA ASP A 17 14.42 2.94 2.01
C ASP A 17 14.79 2.62 3.46
N VAL A 18 15.65 3.42 4.08
CA VAL A 18 15.92 3.34 5.52
C VAL A 18 15.07 4.42 6.17
N SER A 19 14.08 3.99 6.94
CA SER A 19 13.07 4.89 7.50
C SER A 19 13.06 4.82 9.02
N LEU A 20 12.99 5.98 9.66
CA LEU A 20 12.62 6.08 11.06
C LEU A 20 11.09 6.17 11.12
N THR A 21 10.45 5.11 11.60
CA THR A 21 8.98 5.03 11.67
C THR A 21 8.53 5.27 13.10
N GLN A 22 7.63 6.23 13.28
CA GLN A 22 7.03 6.52 14.57
C GLN A 22 5.73 5.74 14.74
N PHE A 23 5.66 4.95 15.80
CA PHE A 23 4.47 4.24 16.24
C PHE A 23 3.75 5.08 17.31
N THR A 24 2.44 5.29 17.12
CA THR A 24 1.57 5.94 18.10
C THR A 24 0.45 5.00 18.50
N THR A 25 0.06 5.02 19.77
CA THR A 25 -1.12 4.30 20.26
C THR A 25 -2.36 5.18 20.29
N THR A 26 -3.52 4.53 20.17
CA THR A 26 -4.86 5.06 20.42
C THR A 26 -5.63 3.97 21.20
N SER A 27 -6.78 4.28 21.80
CA SER A 27 -7.57 3.38 22.67
C SER A 27 -8.04 2.05 22.05
N GLY A 28 -7.71 1.78 20.78
CA GLY A 28 -7.94 0.50 20.09
C GLY A 28 -6.70 -0.05 19.37
N SER A 29 -5.50 0.39 19.73
CA SER A 29 -4.26 -0.05 19.10
C SER A 29 -4.00 -1.55 19.33
N PRO A 30 -3.56 -2.29 18.29
CA PRO A 30 -3.21 -3.70 18.43
C PRO A 30 -2.14 -3.91 19.50
N ILE A 31 -2.23 -5.05 20.21
CA ILE A 31 -1.36 -5.36 21.36
C ILE A 31 0.15 -5.37 21.00
N ILE A 32 0.46 -5.63 19.73
CA ILE A 32 1.82 -5.61 19.19
C ILE A 32 2.41 -4.19 19.18
N VAL A 33 1.58 -3.18 18.91
CA VAL A 33 1.99 -1.76 18.90
C VAL A 33 2.14 -1.24 20.32
N THR A 34 1.24 -1.62 21.23
CA THR A 34 1.36 -1.26 22.66
C THR A 34 2.59 -1.88 23.31
N HIS A 35 2.87 -3.17 23.06
CA HIS A 35 4.10 -3.81 23.56
C HIS A 35 5.37 -3.19 22.97
N HIS A 36 5.36 -2.82 21.68
CA HIS A 36 6.51 -2.16 21.09
C HIS A 36 6.80 -0.78 21.73
N LEU A 37 5.76 0.01 21.98
CA LEU A 37 5.88 1.31 22.65
C LEU A 37 6.38 1.20 24.09
N ASP A 38 5.93 0.17 24.81
CA ASP A 38 6.34 -0.07 26.20
C ASP A 38 7.79 -0.56 26.31
N ASP A 39 8.26 -1.41 25.38
CA ASP A 39 9.58 -2.05 25.47
C ASP A 39 10.70 -1.29 24.74
N HIS A 40 10.38 -0.55 23.65
CA HIS A 40 11.39 0.04 22.76
C HIS A 40 11.13 1.53 22.42
N GLY A 41 10.06 2.13 22.95
CA GLY A 41 9.71 3.52 22.67
C GLY A 41 8.94 3.72 21.36
N SER A 42 8.67 4.98 21.01
CA SER A 42 7.82 5.34 19.86
C SER A 42 8.49 5.24 18.51
N ASP A 43 9.82 5.16 18.47
CA ASP A 43 10.59 5.34 17.24
C ASP A 43 11.32 4.04 16.93
N SER A 44 11.08 3.50 15.73
CA SER A 44 11.76 2.33 15.23
C SER A 44 12.55 2.68 13.98
N LEU A 45 13.83 2.33 13.98
CA LEU A 45 14.64 2.35 12.77
C LEU A 45 14.40 1.05 12.00
N GLY A 46 14.13 1.13 10.71
CA GLY A 46 13.91 -0.05 9.89
C GLY A 46 14.17 0.16 8.42
N VAL A 47 14.11 -0.95 7.69
CA VAL A 47 14.21 -0.97 6.23
C VAL A 47 12.82 -1.17 5.67
N MET A 48 12.41 -0.27 4.78
CA MET A 48 11.16 -0.35 4.05
C MET A 48 11.43 -0.86 2.63
N LEU A 49 10.99 -2.06 2.32
CA LEU A 49 10.97 -2.62 0.98
C LEU A 49 9.65 -2.22 0.31
N LYS A 50 9.74 -1.68 -0.90
CA LYS A 50 8.60 -1.22 -1.71
C LYS A 50 8.59 -1.99 -3.02
N ALA A 51 7.44 -2.56 -3.36
CA ALA A 51 7.20 -3.15 -4.67
C ALA A 51 5.97 -2.51 -5.30
N GLU A 52 6.03 -2.26 -6.60
CA GLU A 52 4.93 -1.69 -7.37
C GLU A 52 4.81 -2.41 -8.70
N TYR A 53 3.58 -2.68 -9.11
CA TYR A 53 3.25 -3.14 -10.44
C TYR A 53 2.16 -2.23 -11.00
N ILE A 54 2.41 -1.67 -12.17
CA ILE A 54 1.48 -0.78 -12.87
C ILE A 54 1.17 -1.39 -14.23
N SER A 55 -0.11 -1.56 -14.53
CA SER A 55 -0.65 -1.82 -15.85
C SER A 55 -1.51 -0.62 -16.26
N ASP A 56 -1.08 0.15 -17.25
CA ASP A 56 -1.77 1.33 -17.77
C ASP A 56 -2.08 1.13 -19.25
N THR A 57 -3.35 0.89 -19.55
CA THR A 57 -3.89 0.75 -20.92
C THR A 57 -4.65 2.00 -21.37
N ARG A 58 -4.58 3.09 -20.60
CA ARG A 58 -5.31 4.31 -20.91
C ARG A 58 -4.71 4.99 -22.14
N ASN A 59 -5.56 5.61 -22.94
CA ASN A 59 -5.13 6.34 -24.13
C ASN A 59 -4.28 7.59 -23.83
N ARG A 60 -4.40 8.15 -22.62
CA ARG A 60 -3.56 9.26 -22.11
C ARG A 60 -3.53 9.25 -20.58
N THR A 61 -2.44 9.75 -20.01
CA THR A 61 -2.21 9.70 -18.54
C THR A 61 -3.07 10.69 -17.74
N ARG A 62 -3.52 11.77 -18.39
CA ARG A 62 -4.33 12.85 -17.81
C ARG A 62 -5.62 12.97 -18.61
N PHE A 63 -6.76 12.99 -17.93
CA PHE A 63 -8.09 13.01 -18.55
C PHE A 63 -8.32 11.86 -19.56
N ALA A 64 -7.85 10.65 -19.25
CA ALA A 64 -8.06 9.46 -20.09
C ALA A 64 -9.51 9.35 -20.56
N GLU A 65 -9.73 9.15 -21.85
CA GLU A 65 -11.09 9.00 -22.42
C GLU A 65 -11.53 7.55 -22.43
N THR A 66 -10.56 6.64 -22.53
CA THR A 66 -10.78 5.20 -22.55
C THR A 66 -9.58 4.47 -21.94
N GLY A 67 -9.84 3.25 -21.49
CA GLY A 67 -8.84 2.32 -20.97
C GLY A 67 -8.80 2.26 -19.45
N ILE A 68 -7.89 1.42 -18.96
CA ILE A 68 -7.85 0.97 -17.57
C ILE A 68 -6.45 1.16 -17.01
N LEU A 69 -6.36 1.75 -15.82
CA LEU A 69 -5.16 1.72 -14.99
C LEU A 69 -5.39 0.74 -13.84
N ASN A 70 -4.45 -0.16 -13.64
CA ASN A 70 -4.35 -1.01 -12.45
C ASN A 70 -2.98 -0.79 -11.83
N ARG A 71 -2.95 -0.41 -10.56
CA ARG A 71 -1.73 -0.24 -9.79
C ARG A 71 -1.82 -1.08 -8.53
N PHE A 72 -0.91 -2.03 -8.43
CA PHE A 72 -0.68 -2.78 -7.22
C PHE A 72 0.60 -2.25 -6.56
N SER A 73 0.53 -1.96 -5.27
CA SER A 73 1.68 -1.51 -4.48
C SER A 73 1.73 -2.28 -3.17
N SER A 74 2.90 -2.74 -2.78
CA SER A 74 3.13 -3.39 -1.50
C SER A 74 4.34 -2.80 -0.80
N ASN A 75 4.22 -2.61 0.50
CA ASN A 75 5.31 -2.15 1.34
C ASN A 75 5.49 -3.13 2.49
N LEU A 76 6.72 -3.60 2.66
CA LEU A 76 7.15 -4.39 3.81
C LEU A 76 8.14 -3.55 4.62
N TYR A 77 7.75 -3.20 5.83
CA TYR A 77 8.61 -2.53 6.78
C TYR A 77 9.17 -3.55 7.76
N LEU A 78 10.49 -3.66 7.80
CA LEU A 78 11.23 -4.50 8.73
C LEU A 78 11.96 -3.59 9.71
N ALA A 79 11.46 -3.57 10.94
CA ALA A 79 12.09 -2.87 12.05
C ALA A 79 13.37 -3.58 12.49
N ALA A 80 14.46 -2.84 12.71
CA ALA A 80 15.64 -3.36 13.39
C ALA A 80 15.32 -3.70 14.86
N GLU A 81 14.50 -2.86 15.48
CA GLU A 81 13.95 -3.05 16.82
C GLU A 81 12.48 -2.65 16.79
N GLY A 82 11.59 -3.52 17.30
CA GLY A 82 10.16 -3.25 17.37
C GLY A 82 9.26 -3.94 16.36
N ALA A 83 8.11 -3.33 16.10
CA ALA A 83 7.05 -3.91 15.27
C ALA A 83 7.37 -3.75 13.77
N SER A 84 7.27 -4.85 13.04
CA SER A 84 7.32 -4.84 11.57
C SER A 84 5.90 -4.77 11.03
N TYR A 85 5.71 -4.40 9.77
CA TYR A 85 4.38 -4.44 9.16
C TYR A 85 4.45 -4.64 7.66
N VAL A 86 3.36 -5.16 7.11
CA VAL A 86 3.17 -5.27 5.67
C VAL A 86 1.87 -4.57 5.28
N THR A 87 1.92 -3.85 4.17
CA THR A 87 0.75 -3.22 3.56
C THR A 87 0.71 -3.57 2.08
N ALA A 88 -0.48 -3.77 1.56
CA ALA A 88 -0.73 -3.91 0.14
C ALA A 88 -1.91 -3.02 -0.25
N LYS A 89 -1.81 -2.36 -1.39
CA LYS A 89 -2.82 -1.46 -1.92
C LYS A 89 -3.01 -1.73 -3.40
N TYR A 90 -4.26 -1.80 -3.80
CA TYR A 90 -4.71 -1.94 -5.17
C TYR A 90 -5.55 -0.72 -5.54
N ASP A 91 -5.04 0.06 -6.50
CA ASP A 91 -5.75 1.19 -7.11
C ASP A 91 -6.16 0.80 -8.53
N THR A 92 -7.40 1.07 -8.91
CA THR A 92 -7.86 0.90 -10.29
C THR A 92 -8.64 2.11 -10.77
N GLU A 93 -8.51 2.42 -12.05
CA GLU A 93 -9.21 3.49 -12.74
C GLU A 93 -9.76 2.98 -14.07
N PHE A 94 -11.07 3.02 -14.24
CA PHE A 94 -11.76 2.69 -15.47
C PHE A 94 -12.29 3.98 -16.10
N ASN A 95 -11.96 4.21 -17.37
CA ASN A 95 -12.45 5.34 -18.13
C ASN A 95 -13.29 4.81 -19.31
N VAL A 96 -14.56 5.19 -19.36
CA VAL A 96 -15.48 4.78 -20.42
C VAL A 96 -16.07 6.03 -21.07
N PRO A 97 -15.87 6.23 -22.39
CA PRO A 97 -16.44 7.37 -23.09
C PRO A 97 -17.94 7.17 -23.28
N TYR A 98 -18.71 8.24 -23.15
CA TYR A 98 -20.15 8.24 -23.36
C TYR A 98 -20.59 9.56 -23.99
N VAL A 99 -21.39 9.47 -25.06
CA VAL A 99 -21.97 10.65 -25.71
C VAL A 99 -23.34 10.88 -25.08
N VAL A 100 -23.51 12.00 -24.40
CA VAL A 100 -24.82 12.41 -23.89
C VAL A 100 -25.46 13.34 -24.91
N ASP A 101 -26.63 12.94 -25.38
CA ASP A 101 -27.38 13.68 -26.38
C ASP A 101 -28.45 14.51 -25.65
N ILE A 102 -28.17 15.79 -25.41
CA ILE A 102 -29.08 16.70 -24.68
C ILE A 102 -29.40 17.91 -25.56
N PHE A 103 -30.68 18.16 -25.80
CA PHE A 103 -31.19 19.27 -26.62
C PHE A 103 -30.66 19.31 -28.06
N GLY A 104 -30.35 18.14 -28.66
CA GLY A 104 -29.84 18.04 -30.04
C GLY A 104 -28.36 18.44 -30.17
N PHE A 105 -27.61 18.38 -29.07
CA PHE A 105 -26.17 18.61 -29.02
C PHE A 105 -25.47 17.38 -28.46
N ASP A 106 -24.47 16.87 -29.20
CA ASP A 106 -23.64 15.74 -28.79
C ASP A 106 -22.56 16.20 -27.79
N TRP A 107 -22.73 15.86 -26.50
CA TRP A 107 -21.73 16.13 -25.47
C TRP A 107 -20.84 14.90 -25.23
N ASN A 108 -19.61 14.95 -25.71
CA ASN A 108 -18.60 13.92 -25.41
C ASN A 108 -18.19 14.00 -23.93
N THR A 109 -18.64 13.03 -23.14
CA THR A 109 -18.37 12.91 -21.70
C THR A 109 -17.60 11.62 -21.42
N VAL A 110 -16.87 11.57 -20.32
CA VAL A 110 -16.16 10.35 -19.88
C VAL A 110 -16.56 10.04 -18.46
N PHE A 111 -17.05 8.81 -18.25
CA PHE A 111 -17.26 8.30 -16.90
C PHE A 111 -15.95 7.69 -16.39
N GLN A 112 -15.49 8.21 -15.25
CA GLN A 112 -14.28 7.75 -14.57
C GLN A 112 -14.64 7.09 -13.25
N THR A 113 -14.34 5.81 -13.11
CA THR A 113 -14.55 5.05 -11.88
C THR A 113 -13.21 4.71 -11.26
N LYS A 114 -13.01 5.12 -9.99
CA LYS A 114 -11.79 4.84 -9.23
C LYS A 114 -12.12 3.97 -8.02
N THR A 115 -11.44 2.84 -7.91
CA THR A 115 -11.56 1.96 -6.73
C THR A 115 -10.19 1.83 -6.08
N ILE A 116 -10.14 2.03 -4.76
CA ILE A 116 -8.93 1.90 -3.96
C ILE A 116 -9.24 0.92 -2.84
N VAL A 117 -8.46 -0.16 -2.77
CA VAL A 117 -8.54 -1.16 -1.71
C VAL A 117 -7.16 -1.31 -1.08
N GLY A 118 -7.09 -1.22 0.24
CA GLY A 118 -5.85 -1.38 1.00
C GLY A 118 -6.04 -2.37 2.12
N VAL A 119 -5.02 -3.19 2.36
CA VAL A 119 -4.94 -4.10 3.51
C VAL A 119 -3.57 -3.93 4.17
N GLY A 120 -3.54 -4.05 5.49
CA GLY A 120 -2.32 -3.94 6.28
C GLY A 120 -2.36 -4.86 7.48
N ALA A 121 -1.21 -5.44 7.81
CA ALA A 121 -1.05 -6.30 8.97
C ALA A 121 0.29 -6.00 9.67
N GLY A 122 0.25 -5.93 11.00
CA GLY A 122 1.46 -5.92 11.82
C GLY A 122 2.10 -7.30 11.85
N LEU A 123 3.41 -7.34 11.65
CA LEU A 123 4.26 -8.51 11.83
C LEU A 123 4.94 -8.34 13.21
N GLY A 124 4.80 -9.32 14.10
CA GLY A 124 5.37 -9.27 15.45
C GLY A 124 6.87 -8.94 15.46
N SER A 125 7.36 -8.43 16.60
CA SER A 125 8.71 -7.88 16.70
C SER A 125 9.81 -8.92 16.43
N ALA A 126 10.85 -8.48 15.73
CA ALA A 126 12.01 -9.31 15.40
C ALA A 126 12.99 -9.42 16.59
N HIS A 127 12.50 -9.81 17.78
CA HIS A 127 13.35 -10.18 18.92
C HIS A 127 12.78 -11.38 19.70
N GLN A 128 12.31 -12.44 19.01
CA GLN A 128 12.29 -13.78 19.65
C GLN A 128 12.27 -14.97 18.69
N CYS A 129 13.27 -15.09 17.81
CA CYS A 129 13.66 -16.38 17.26
C CYS A 129 14.62 -17.10 18.21
N HIS A 130 14.15 -17.48 19.40
CA HIS A 130 14.64 -18.63 20.16
C HIS A 130 13.77 -18.83 21.41
N LEU A 131 13.18 -20.03 21.53
CA LEU A 131 12.67 -20.64 22.78
C LEU A 131 12.29 -19.66 23.91
N CYS A 132 11.03 -19.20 23.99
CA CYS A 132 10.48 -18.82 25.30
C CYS A 132 8.93 -18.81 25.34
N LYS A 133 8.38 -19.84 26.02
CA LYS A 133 7.16 -19.85 26.86
C LYS A 133 5.83 -19.46 26.17
N ILE A 134 4.94 -20.36 25.75
CA ILE A 134 4.14 -21.35 26.52
C ILE A 134 3.46 -20.83 27.81
N PHE A 135 3.70 -19.61 28.30
CA PHE A 135 3.06 -19.16 29.56
C PHE A 135 2.70 -17.68 29.52
N CYS A 136 1.47 -17.37 29.10
CA CYS A 136 0.65 -16.31 29.71
C CYS A 136 -0.80 -16.38 29.16
N TRP A 137 -1.54 -17.39 29.61
CA TRP A 137 -2.99 -17.32 29.74
C TRP A 137 -3.29 -17.20 31.24
N ARG A 138 -4.21 -16.30 31.61
CA ARG A 138 -4.56 -15.78 32.95
C ARG A 138 -3.77 -14.55 33.38
N GLN A 139 -4.40 -13.38 33.20
CA GLN A 139 -5.18 -12.79 34.30
C GLN A 139 -6.58 -12.46 33.77
#